data_AF-A0A7H8JRI3-F1
#
_entry.id   AF-A0A7H8JRI3-F1
#
_cell.length_a   1.000
_cell.length_b   1.000
_cell.length_c   1.000
_cell.angle_alpha   90.00
_cell.angle_beta   90.00
_cell.angle_gamma   90.00
#
_symmetry.space_group_name_H-M   'P 1'
#
loop_
_entity.id
_entity.type
_entity.pdbx_description
1 polymer ?
#
loop_
_entity_poly.entity_id
_entity_poly.type
_entity_poly.pdbx_seq_one_letter_code
_entity_poly.pdbx_strand_id
1 'polypeptide(L)'
;MNPDYLPAIGQALREITAFTSRNDVTDATLAELEAELHRAHQLVKQAQGKRAPANRCTRHPGGPVEPGAENGCLLCGTAARRPAQPVPEGVEPGEVLRFLKARGHDAATARFGGRAVTRALAIGNRHPSNLRQGHPAPPHDPEGEPTR
;
A
#
# COMPACT_ATOMS: atom_id res chain seq x y z
N MET A 1 25.17 -15.52 -4.54
CA MET A 1 25.99 -14.84 -3.52
C MET A 1 26.80 -13.75 -4.22
N ASN A 2 26.87 -12.53 -3.70
CA ASN A 2 27.62 -11.42 -4.30
C ASN A 2 28.77 -11.00 -3.36
N PRO A 3 30.05 -11.20 -3.76
CA PRO A 3 31.22 -10.87 -2.94
C PRO A 3 31.47 -9.36 -2.78
N ASP A 4 30.87 -8.51 -3.62
CA ASP A 4 31.05 -7.04 -3.57
C ASP A 4 30.54 -6.43 -2.27
N TYR A 5 29.69 -7.15 -1.52
CA TYR A 5 29.19 -6.73 -0.22
C TYR A 5 30.16 -7.02 0.94
N LEU A 6 31.19 -7.84 0.74
CA LEU A 6 32.14 -8.22 1.82
C LEU A 6 32.85 -7.01 2.46
N PRO A 7 33.32 -6.00 1.71
CA PRO A 7 33.92 -4.81 2.31
C PRO A 7 32.94 -4.03 3.20
N ALA A 8 31.70 -3.85 2.76
CA ALA A 8 30.66 -3.16 3.51
C ALA A 8 30.25 -3.93 4.78
N ILE A 9 30.12 -5.26 4.68
CA ILE A 9 29.87 -6.13 5.85
C ILE A 9 31.01 -6.00 6.85
N GLY A 10 32.26 -6.06 6.40
CA GLY A 10 33.42 -5.91 7.26
C GLY A 10 33.46 -4.55 7.97
N GLN A 11 33.02 -3.48 7.30
CA GLN A 11 32.92 -2.15 7.91
C GLN A 11 31.85 -2.10 8.99
N ALA A 12 30.65 -2.60 8.72
CA ALA A 12 29.56 -2.64 9.70
C ALA A 12 29.95 -3.45 10.95
N LEU A 13 30.63 -4.58 10.78
CA LEU A 13 31.11 -5.39 11.92
C LEU A 13 32.15 -4.63 12.77
N ARG A 14 33.04 -3.85 12.15
CA ARG A 14 33.98 -3.00 12.90
C ARG A 14 33.26 -1.92 13.71
N GLU A 15 32.26 -1.28 13.12
CA GLU A 15 31.42 -0.28 13.79
C GLU A 15 30.67 -0.89 14.97
N ILE A 16 30.09 -2.08 14.83
CA ILE A 16 29.46 -2.84 15.93
C ILE A 16 30.48 -3.14 17.03
N THR A 17 31.68 -3.63 16.69
CA THR A 17 32.69 -3.93 17.72
C THR A 17 33.16 -2.69 18.45
N ALA A 18 33.13 -1.50 17.84
CA ALA A 18 33.51 -0.25 18.50
C ALA A 18 32.60 0.10 19.70
N PHE A 19 31.35 -0.39 19.73
CA PHE A 19 30.46 -0.22 20.89
C PHE A 19 30.99 -0.96 22.13
N THR A 20 31.76 -2.03 21.97
CA THR A 20 32.32 -2.76 23.12
C THR A 20 33.37 -1.97 23.91
N SER A 21 33.93 -0.93 23.29
CA SER A 21 34.89 -0.02 23.92
C SER A 21 34.24 1.26 24.48
N ARG A 22 32.92 1.43 24.34
CA ARG A 22 32.20 2.57 24.90
C ARG A 22 31.91 2.33 26.38
N ASN A 23 32.05 3.38 27.18
CA ASN A 23 31.75 3.35 28.61
C ASN A 23 30.37 3.93 28.94
N ASP A 24 29.69 4.55 27.96
CA ASP A 24 28.31 5.02 28.13
C ASP A 24 27.34 3.97 27.56
N VAL A 25 26.41 3.54 28.41
CA VAL A 25 25.28 2.71 27.99
C VAL A 25 24.03 3.53 28.26
N THR A 26 23.57 4.21 27.24
CA THR A 26 22.35 5.01 27.22
C THR A 26 21.37 4.46 26.19
N ASP A 27 20.09 4.79 26.31
CA ASP A 27 19.07 4.39 25.32
C ASP A 27 19.46 4.85 23.90
N ALA A 28 20.07 6.04 23.79
CA ALA A 28 20.57 6.54 22.52
C ALA A 28 21.67 5.63 21.94
N THR A 29 22.67 5.24 22.74
CA THR A 29 23.72 4.32 22.27
C THR A 29 23.19 2.93 21.92
N LEU A 30 22.16 2.44 22.62
CA LEU A 30 21.52 1.18 22.30
C LEU A 30 20.74 1.25 20.98
N ALA A 31 20.04 2.37 20.72
CA ALA A 31 19.36 2.60 19.44
C ALA A 31 20.34 2.68 18.26
N GLU A 32 21.51 3.31 18.45
CA GLU A 32 22.58 3.31 17.44
C GLU A 32 23.10 1.88 17.16
N LEU A 33 23.34 1.10 18.21
CA LEU A 33 23.79 -0.29 18.09
C LEU A 33 22.73 -1.15 17.36
N GLU A 34 21.44 -0.98 17.70
CA GLU A 34 20.34 -1.66 17.01
C GLU A 34 20.32 -1.31 15.52
N ALA A 35 20.44 -0.03 15.18
CA ALA A 35 20.47 0.43 13.79
C ALA A 35 21.63 -0.21 13.00
N GLU A 36 22.82 -0.29 13.60
CA GLU A 36 23.99 -0.86 12.93
C GLU A 36 23.90 -2.39 12.80
N LEU A 37 23.36 -3.09 13.80
CA LEU A 37 23.04 -4.52 13.71
C LEU A 37 22.04 -4.79 12.57
N HIS A 38 21.00 -3.95 12.44
CA HIS A 38 20.04 -4.05 11.36
C HIS A 38 20.72 -3.84 10.00
N ARG A 39 21.59 -2.82 9.89
CA ARG A 39 22.35 -2.54 8.66
C ARG A 39 23.21 -3.72 8.25
N ALA A 40 23.98 -4.29 9.18
CA ALA A 40 24.81 -5.48 8.95
C ALA A 40 23.96 -6.67 8.46
N HIS A 41 22.81 -6.91 9.09
CA HIS A 41 21.89 -7.98 8.67
C HIS A 41 21.37 -7.80 7.24
N GLN A 42 21.02 -6.56 6.86
CA GLN A 42 20.58 -6.26 5.49
C GLN A 42 21.70 -6.49 4.46
N LEU A 43 22.93 -6.07 4.76
CA LEU A 43 24.08 -6.32 3.87
C LEU A 43 24.30 -7.82 3.64
N VAL A 44 24.16 -8.65 4.68
CA VAL A 44 24.24 -10.11 4.56
C VAL A 44 23.11 -10.67 3.68
N LYS A 45 21.88 -10.17 3.83
CA LYS A 45 20.76 -10.57 2.95
C LYS A 45 21.03 -10.23 1.48
N GLN A 46 21.55 -9.04 1.21
CA GLN A 46 21.93 -8.63 -0.14
C GLN A 46 23.08 -9.50 -0.69
N ALA A 47 24.10 -9.79 0.12
CA ALA A 47 25.20 -10.68 -0.24
C ALA A 47 24.72 -12.11 -0.56
N GLN A 48 23.69 -12.61 0.14
CA GLN A 48 23.06 -13.90 -0.16
C GLN A 48 22.28 -13.90 -1.48
N GLY A 49 22.08 -12.74 -2.12
CA GLY A 49 21.18 -12.61 -3.27
C GLY A 49 19.70 -12.69 -2.87
N LYS A 50 19.39 -12.63 -1.56
CA LYS A 50 18.02 -12.48 -1.06
C LYS A 50 17.62 -11.02 -1.23
N ARG A 51 17.36 -10.61 -2.47
CA ARG A 51 16.57 -9.39 -2.71
C ARG A 51 15.25 -9.56 -1.96
N ALA A 52 14.76 -8.47 -1.34
CA ALA A 52 13.38 -8.45 -0.88
C ALA A 52 12.50 -8.97 -2.02
N PRO A 53 11.49 -9.84 -1.74
CA PRO A 53 10.58 -10.30 -2.76
C PRO A 53 10.11 -9.08 -3.54
N ALA A 54 10.38 -9.07 -4.85
CA ALA A 54 9.96 -8.01 -5.73
C ALA A 54 8.93 -8.62 -6.68
N ASN A 55 7.79 -7.99 -6.81
CA ASN A 55 6.85 -8.38 -7.85
C ASN A 55 7.49 -8.10 -9.22
N ARG A 56 7.07 -8.87 -10.24
CA ARG A 56 7.52 -8.72 -11.63
C ARG A 56 6.49 -7.97 -12.49
N CYS A 57 5.59 -7.22 -11.85
CA CYS A 57 4.47 -6.57 -12.52
C CYS A 57 4.90 -5.26 -13.18
N THR A 58 4.70 -5.16 -14.49
CA THR A 58 4.92 -3.93 -15.26
C THR A 58 3.88 -2.84 -14.98
N ARG A 59 2.69 -3.22 -14.51
CA ARG A 59 1.60 -2.27 -14.16
C ARG A 59 1.82 -1.62 -12.79
N HIS A 60 2.44 -2.34 -11.86
CA HIS A 60 2.67 -1.88 -10.48
C HIS A 60 4.12 -2.15 -10.06
N PRO A 61 5.09 -1.47 -10.68
CA PRO A 61 6.50 -1.65 -10.33
C PRO A 61 6.70 -1.30 -8.85
N GLY A 62 7.36 -2.19 -8.11
CA GLY A 62 7.61 -2.01 -6.67
C GLY A 62 6.39 -2.20 -5.75
N GLY A 63 5.22 -2.55 -6.29
CA GLY A 63 4.03 -2.84 -5.49
C GLY A 63 4.19 -4.01 -4.50
N PRO A 64 3.26 -4.18 -3.54
CA PRO A 64 3.34 -5.24 -2.53
C PRO A 64 3.40 -6.63 -3.15
N VAL A 65 4.17 -7.52 -2.52
CA VAL A 65 4.39 -8.89 -3.02
C VAL A 65 3.41 -9.87 -2.41
N GLU A 66 2.82 -10.71 -3.25
CA GLU A 66 1.96 -11.82 -2.85
C GLU A 66 2.46 -13.13 -3.48
N PRO A 67 2.82 -14.16 -2.68
CA PRO A 67 3.40 -15.40 -3.20
C PRO A 67 2.49 -16.20 -4.16
N GLY A 68 1.16 -16.09 -4.01
CA GLY A 68 0.19 -16.81 -4.85
C GLY A 68 -0.16 -16.10 -6.17
N ALA A 69 0.31 -14.87 -6.39
CA ALA A 69 0.08 -14.16 -7.65
C ALA A 69 1.08 -14.60 -8.73
N GLU A 70 0.61 -14.79 -9.95
CA GLU A 70 1.41 -15.20 -11.12
C GLU A 70 2.66 -14.33 -11.34
N ASN A 71 2.50 -13.01 -11.20
CA ASN A 71 3.58 -12.03 -11.30
C ASN A 71 4.06 -11.52 -9.93
N GLY A 72 3.64 -12.16 -8.84
CA GLY A 72 3.96 -11.79 -7.47
C GLY A 72 3.33 -10.47 -7.01
N CYS A 73 2.49 -9.80 -7.80
CA CYS A 73 1.91 -8.51 -7.42
C CYS A 73 0.57 -8.73 -6.71
N LEU A 74 0.47 -8.28 -5.46
CA LEU A 74 -0.75 -8.35 -4.66
C LEU A 74 -1.95 -7.70 -5.39
N LEU A 75 -1.73 -6.56 -6.05
CA LEU A 75 -2.82 -5.81 -6.72
C LEU A 75 -3.36 -6.55 -7.94
N CYS A 76 -2.49 -7.25 -8.69
CA CYS A 76 -2.92 -8.07 -9.81
C CYS A 76 -3.56 -9.38 -9.34
N GLY A 77 -2.99 -10.03 -8.33
CA GLY A 77 -3.54 -11.24 -7.73
C GLY A 77 -4.92 -11.02 -7.10
N THR A 78 -5.16 -9.87 -6.47
CA THR A 78 -6.47 -9.50 -5.92
C THR A 78 -7.49 -9.19 -7.01
N ALA A 79 -7.10 -8.47 -8.08
CA ALA A 79 -7.98 -8.21 -9.23
C ALA A 79 -8.38 -9.50 -9.97
N ALA A 80 -7.46 -10.45 -10.11
CA ALA A 80 -7.73 -11.76 -10.70
C ALA A 80 -8.65 -12.63 -9.82
N ARG A 81 -8.45 -12.61 -8.49
CA ARG A 81 -9.28 -13.36 -7.52
C ARG A 81 -10.68 -12.76 -7.35
N ARG A 82 -10.83 -11.45 -7.52
CA ARG A 82 -12.11 -10.75 -7.42
C ARG A 82 -12.42 -10.06 -8.76
N PRO A 83 -12.73 -10.83 -9.81
CA PRO A 83 -13.13 -10.24 -11.07
C PRO A 83 -14.34 -9.35 -10.83
N ALA A 84 -14.37 -8.20 -11.51
CA ALA A 84 -15.54 -7.33 -11.51
C ALA A 84 -16.75 -8.16 -11.97
N GLN A 85 -17.76 -8.31 -11.11
CA GLN A 85 -18.98 -9.02 -11.51
C GLN A 85 -19.62 -8.30 -12.71
N PRO A 86 -20.06 -9.04 -13.75
CA PRO A 86 -20.67 -8.45 -14.93
C PRO A 86 -21.95 -7.69 -14.58
N VAL A 87 -22.25 -6.65 -15.35
CA VAL A 87 -23.56 -5.99 -15.28
C VAL A 87 -24.62 -7.01 -15.71
N PRO A 88 -25.77 -7.13 -15.03
CA PRO A 88 -26.88 -7.94 -15.53
C PRO A 88 -27.22 -7.51 -16.97
N GLU A 89 -27.34 -8.49 -17.88
CA GLU A 89 -27.62 -8.21 -19.29
C GLU A 89 -28.92 -7.41 -19.45
N GLY A 90 -28.90 -6.40 -20.32
CA GLY A 90 -30.07 -5.54 -20.58
C GLY A 90 -30.31 -4.39 -19.60
N VAL A 91 -29.43 -4.16 -18.62
CA VAL A 91 -29.57 -3.04 -17.67
C VAL A 91 -28.55 -1.94 -17.95
N GLU A 92 -29.04 -0.79 -18.44
CA GLU A 92 -28.22 0.40 -18.69
C GLU A 92 -27.91 1.16 -17.38
N PRO A 93 -26.64 1.28 -16.95
CA PRO A 93 -26.27 1.94 -15.69
C PRO A 93 -26.78 3.39 -15.57
N GLY A 94 -26.85 4.12 -16.69
CA GLY A 94 -27.37 5.49 -16.74
C GLY A 94 -28.87 5.59 -16.47
N GLU A 95 -29.66 4.58 -16.82
CA GLU A 95 -31.08 4.51 -16.46
C GLU A 95 -31.24 4.28 -14.96
N VAL A 96 -30.48 3.35 -14.40
CA VAL A 96 -30.51 3.02 -12.98
C VAL A 96 -30.15 4.25 -12.12
N LEU A 97 -29.11 5.00 -12.48
CA LEU A 97 -28.72 6.22 -11.76
C LEU A 97 -29.80 7.31 -11.81
N ARG A 98 -30.42 7.53 -12.99
CA ARG A 98 -31.51 8.50 -13.13
C ARG A 98 -32.73 8.11 -12.30
N PHE A 99 -33.10 6.83 -12.32
CA PHE A 99 -34.22 6.31 -11.55
C PHE A 99 -33.94 6.40 -10.04
N LEU A 100 -32.73 6.05 -9.61
CA LEU A 100 -32.30 6.17 -8.21
C LEU A 100 -32.39 7.62 -7.71
N LYS A 101 -31.96 8.59 -8.53
CA LYS A 101 -32.07 10.02 -8.18
C LYS A 101 -33.53 10.47 -8.08
N ALA A 102 -34.41 9.96 -8.92
CA ALA A 102 -35.81 10.38 -9.00
C ALA A 102 -36.73 9.71 -7.95
N ARG A 103 -36.45 8.45 -7.59
CA ARG A 103 -37.37 7.59 -6.81
C ARG A 103 -36.75 7.02 -5.54
N GLY A 104 -35.47 7.24 -5.30
CA GLY A 104 -34.76 6.74 -4.14
C GLY A 104 -34.21 5.31 -4.30
N HIS A 105 -33.42 4.90 -3.31
CA HIS A 105 -32.63 3.67 -3.34
C HIS A 105 -33.48 2.40 -3.30
N ASP A 106 -34.52 2.39 -2.45
CA ASP A 106 -35.39 1.21 -2.26
C ASP A 106 -36.21 0.92 -3.52
N ALA A 107 -36.77 1.95 -4.14
CA ALA A 107 -37.51 1.81 -5.40
C ALA A 107 -36.61 1.34 -6.55
N ALA A 108 -35.36 1.83 -6.62
CA ALA A 108 -34.40 1.39 -7.62
C ALA A 108 -34.00 -0.09 -7.41
N THR A 109 -33.82 -0.50 -6.15
CA THR A 109 -33.47 -1.88 -5.78
C THR A 109 -34.61 -2.84 -6.10
N ALA A 110 -35.87 -2.44 -5.83
CA ALA A 110 -37.04 -3.24 -6.19
C ALA A 110 -37.22 -3.40 -7.71
N ARG A 111 -36.86 -2.37 -8.49
CA ARG A 111 -37.04 -2.37 -9.96
C ARG A 111 -35.91 -3.06 -10.73
N PHE A 112 -34.66 -2.79 -10.39
CA PHE A 112 -33.48 -3.25 -11.16
C PHE A 112 -32.68 -4.33 -10.42
N GLY A 113 -33.03 -4.63 -9.17
CA GLY A 113 -32.27 -5.50 -8.30
C GLY A 113 -31.06 -4.80 -7.68
N GLY A 114 -30.70 -5.23 -6.46
CA GLY A 114 -29.59 -4.63 -5.71
C GLY A 114 -28.26 -4.65 -6.47
N ARG A 115 -27.99 -5.71 -7.24
CA ARG A 115 -26.76 -5.85 -8.03
C ARG A 115 -26.61 -4.76 -9.10
N ALA A 116 -27.67 -4.45 -9.84
CA ALA A 116 -27.64 -3.42 -10.85
C ALA A 116 -27.43 -2.03 -10.23
N VAL A 117 -28.11 -1.76 -9.10
CA VAL A 117 -27.98 -0.50 -8.36
C VAL A 117 -26.55 -0.30 -7.84
N THR A 118 -25.98 -1.29 -7.14
CA THR A 118 -24.60 -1.23 -6.64
C THR A 118 -23.60 -0.99 -7.77
N ARG A 119 -23.78 -1.65 -8.92
CA ARG A 119 -22.89 -1.51 -10.07
C ARG A 119 -23.01 -0.13 -10.73
N ALA A 120 -24.23 0.37 -10.90
CA ALA A 120 -24.47 1.68 -11.49
C ALA A 120 -23.84 2.79 -10.65
N LEU A 121 -23.94 2.72 -9.32
CA LEU A 121 -23.26 3.64 -8.40
C LEU A 121 -21.73 3.52 -8.49
N ALA A 122 -21.20 2.29 -8.54
CA ALA A 122 -19.76 2.07 -8.65
C ALA A 122 -19.15 2.56 -9.97
N ILE A 123 -19.93 2.61 -11.06
CA ILE A 123 -19.53 3.19 -12.36
C ILE A 123 -19.67 4.73 -12.30
N GLY A 124 -20.79 5.25 -11.79
CA GLY A 124 -21.02 6.69 -11.67
C GLY A 124 -20.00 7.41 -10.80
N ASN A 125 -19.55 6.79 -9.71
CA ASN A 125 -18.50 7.34 -8.84
C ASN A 125 -17.10 7.33 -9.47
N ARG A 126 -16.87 6.57 -10.54
CA ARG A 126 -15.58 6.52 -11.26
C ARG A 126 -15.51 7.52 -12.41
N HIS A 127 -16.57 8.26 -12.71
CA HIS A 127 -16.55 9.25 -13.79
C HIS A 127 -15.59 10.39 -13.42
N PRO A 128 -14.66 10.81 -14.30
CA PRO A 128 -13.64 11.81 -13.99
C PRO A 128 -14.21 13.16 -13.55
N SER A 129 -15.44 13.47 -13.94
CA SER A 129 -16.19 14.66 -13.49
C SER A 129 -16.54 14.67 -11.99
N ASN A 130 -16.51 13.51 -11.32
CA ASN A 130 -16.78 13.38 -9.88
C ASN A 130 -15.50 13.34 -9.02
N LEU A 131 -14.30 13.38 -9.62
CA LEU A 131 -13.02 13.36 -8.89
C LEU A 131 -12.60 14.72 -8.29
N ARG A 132 -13.44 15.76 -8.39
CA ARG A 132 -13.15 17.11 -7.85
C ARG A 132 -14.26 17.63 -6.94
N GLN A 133 -14.41 17.04 -5.76
CA GLN A 133 -14.89 17.76 -4.57
C GLN A 133 -14.15 17.28 -3.32
N GLY A 134 -12.81 17.30 -3.38
CA GLY A 134 -12.01 17.33 -2.16
C GLY A 134 -11.99 18.77 -1.65
N HIS A 135 -12.69 19.04 -0.55
CA HIS A 135 -12.46 20.26 0.22
C HIS A 135 -10.97 20.29 0.61
N PRO A 136 -10.23 21.41 0.41
CA PRO A 136 -8.90 21.52 0.97
C PRO A 136 -9.02 21.40 2.49
N ALA A 137 -8.23 20.48 3.08
CA ALA A 137 -8.08 20.42 4.52
C ALA A 137 -7.64 21.80 5.02
N PRO A 138 -8.25 22.35 6.08
CA PRO A 138 -7.76 23.58 6.67
C PRO A 138 -6.31 23.37 7.14
N PRO A 139 -5.46 24.41 7.02
CA PRO A 139 -4.07 24.32 7.45
C PRO A 139 -4.01 23.96 8.94
N HIS A 140 -3.09 23.05 9.25
CA HIS A 140 -2.81 22.62 10.61
C HIS A 140 -1.99 23.72 11.29
N ASP A 141 -2.57 24.42 12.27
CA ASP A 141 -1.81 25.31 13.16
C ASP A 141 -0.98 24.43 14.14
N PRO A 142 0.35 24.60 14.20
CA PRO A 142 1.20 23.84 15.11
C PRO A 142 1.44 24.52 16.46
N GLU A 143 0.72 25.59 16.82
CA GLU A 143 0.93 26.31 18.08
C GLU A 143 -0.24 26.06 19.05
N GLY A 144 -0.09 25.01 19.85
CA GLY A 144 -1.00 24.65 20.93
C GLY A 144 -0.22 23.98 22.05
N GLU A 145 0.72 24.72 22.64
CA GLU A 145 1.45 24.34 23.84
C GLU A 145 0.48 24.31 25.04
N PRO A 146 0.23 23.16 25.70
CA PRO A 146 -0.59 23.15 26.90
C PRO A 146 0.25 23.65 28.07
N THR A 147 -0.03 24.88 28.50
CA THR A 147 0.40 25.37 29.81
C THR A 147 -0.53 24.81 30.89
N ARG A 148 0.11 24.19 31.90
CA ARG A 148 -0.38 23.69 33.21
C ARG A 148 -1.08 22.33 33.26
#